data_AF-A0A0H3A7E4-F1
#
_entry.id   AF-A0A0H3A7E4-F1
#
_cell.length_a   1.000
_cell.length_b   1.000
_cell.length_c   1.000
_cell.angle_alpha   90.00
_cell.angle_beta   90.00
_cell.angle_gamma   90.00
#
_symmetry.space_group_name_H-M   'P 1'
#
loop_
_entity.id
_entity.type
_entity.pdbx_description
1 polymer ?
#
loop_
_entity_poly.entity_id
_entity_poly.type
_entity_poly.pdbx_seq_one_letter_code
_entity_poly.pdbx_strand_id
1 'polypeptide(L)' 'MSIWTEEELLRHIGLYKSALEDLATAEQTTFEGITLRRSQLPEVRKQLQYYEGELERLRGGHAIHVVNFGSVR' A
#
# COMPACT_ATOMS: atom_id res chain seq x y z
N MET A 1 -6.59 -11.85 6.70
CA MET A 1 -6.97 -10.49 7.15
C MET A 1 -5.73 -9.63 7.06
N SER A 2 -5.82 -8.46 6.44
CA SER A 2 -4.74 -7.46 6.47
C SER A 2 -4.52 -7.01 7.92
N ILE A 3 -3.27 -6.80 8.32
CA ILE A 3 -2.94 -6.17 9.62
C ILE A 3 -3.09 -4.64 9.60
N TRP A 4 -3.32 -4.07 8.41
CA TRP A 4 -3.45 -2.64 8.15
C TRP A 4 -4.90 -2.28 7.81
N THR A 5 -5.34 -1.12 8.28
CA THR A 5 -6.56 -0.46 7.81
C THR A 5 -6.40 0.12 6.39
N GLU A 6 -7.51 0.47 5.73
CA GLU A 6 -7.47 1.15 4.43
C GLU A 6 -6.68 2.47 4.49
N GLU A 7 -6.91 3.25 5.55
CA GLU A 7 -6.28 4.57 5.74
C GLU A 7 -4.76 4.44 5.93
N GLU A 8 -4.30 3.43 6.68
CA GLU A 8 -2.88 3.13 6.85
C GLU A 8 -2.25 2.66 5.53
N LEU A 9 -2.92 1.80 4.76
CA LEU A 9 -2.43 1.36 3.46
C LEU A 9 -2.28 2.52 2.49
N LEU A 10 -3.28 3.42 2.41
CA LEU A 10 -3.20 4.61 1.56
C LEU A 10 -2.06 5.53 1.98
N ARG A 11 -1.86 5.73 3.30
CA ARG A 11 -0.73 6.50 3.83
C ARG A 11 0.61 5.89 3.43
N HIS A 12 0.80 4.59 3.63
CA HIS A 12 2.04 3.89 3.27
C HIS A 12 2.31 3.90 1.76
N ILE A 13 1.28 3.70 0.93
CA ILE A 13 1.39 3.79 -0.54
C ILE A 13 1.85 5.19 -0.95
N GLY A 14 1.24 6.24 -0.39
CA GLY A 14 1.63 7.63 -0.67
C GLY A 14 3.09 7.90 -0.32
N LEU A 15 3.51 7.51 0.90
CA LEU A 15 4.89 7.66 1.36
C LEU A 15 5.90 6.95 0.44
N TYR A 16 5.61 5.70 0.05
CA TYR A 16 6.53 4.94 -0.80
C TYR A 16 6.58 5.48 -2.24
N LYS A 17 5.49 6.05 -2.76
CA LYS A 17 5.49 6.74 -4.06
C LYS A 17 6.36 8.00 -4.03
N SER A 18 6.19 8.85 -3.02
CA SER A 18 7.06 10.02 -2.84
C SER A 18 8.53 9.63 -2.65
N ALA A 19 8.80 8.56 -1.90
CA ALA A 19 10.16 8.06 -1.74
C ALA A 19 10.79 7.61 -3.07
N LEU A 20 10.02 6.99 -3.97
CA LEU A 20 10.52 6.62 -5.30
C LEU A 20 10.86 7.84 -6.16
N GLU A 21 10.06 8.92 -6.06
CA GLU A 21 10.33 10.18 -6.76
C GLU A 21 11.61 10.84 -6.22
N ASP A 22 11.76 10.92 -4.90
CA ASP A 22 12.97 11.44 -4.27
C ASP A 22 14.21 10.63 -4.67
N LEU A 23 14.14 9.31 -4.57
CA LEU A 23 15.25 8.42 -4.92
C LEU A 23 15.59 8.43 -6.41
N ALA A 24 14.69 8.91 -7.28
CA ALA A 24 15.01 9.12 -8.69
C ALA A 24 16.06 10.25 -8.89
N THR A 25 16.20 11.17 -7.94
CA THR A 25 17.14 12.31 -8.03
C THR A 25 18.17 12.34 -6.90
N ALA A 26 17.85 11.83 -5.72
CA ALA A 26 18.70 11.75 -4.54
C ALA A 26 19.25 10.35 -4.27
N GLU A 27 20.34 10.27 -3.50
CA GLU A 27 20.95 9.01 -3.06
C GLU A 27 20.15 8.34 -1.93
N GLN A 28 19.47 9.13 -1.10
CA GLN A 28 18.63 8.66 0.00
C GLN A 28 17.54 9.66 0.32
N THR A 29 16.47 9.18 0.96
CA THR A 29 15.39 9.98 1.53
C THR A 29 15.00 9.40 2.89
N THR A 30 14.39 10.21 3.76
CA THR A 30 14.00 9.77 5.12
C THR A 30 12.60 10.23 5.43
N PHE A 31 11.75 9.29 5.85
CA PHE A 31 10.37 9.55 6.24
C PHE A 31 10.05 8.82 7.53
N GLU A 32 9.44 9.51 8.50
CA GLU A 32 9.02 8.93 9.78
C GLU A 32 10.13 8.15 10.51
N GLY A 33 11.39 8.59 10.38
CA GLY A 33 12.56 7.91 10.98
C GLY A 33 13.10 6.72 10.19
N ILE A 34 12.50 6.38 9.04
CA ILE A 34 12.98 5.34 8.12
C ILE A 34 13.79 6.01 7.02
N THR A 35 15.06 5.65 6.89
CA THR A 35 15.91 6.07 5.77
C THR A 35 15.87 5.01 4.66
N LEU A 36 15.47 5.42 3.47
CA LEU A 36 15.50 4.61 2.25
C LEU A 36 16.63 5.11 1.34
N ARG A 37 17.38 4.19 0.76
CA ARG A 37 18.50 4.48 -0.14
C ARG A 37 18.15 4.10 -1.58
N ARG A 38 18.78 4.77 -2.55
CA ARG A 38 18.63 4.48 -3.97
C ARG A 38 19.03 3.05 -4.31
N SER A 39 20.02 2.49 -3.62
CA SER A 39 20.40 1.09 -3.75
C SER A 39 19.29 0.09 -3.39
N GLN A 40 18.27 0.52 -2.63
CA GLN A 40 17.13 -0.29 -2.19
C GLN A 40 15.89 -0.10 -3.07
N LEU A 41 16.01 0.58 -4.22
CA LEU A 41 14.87 0.80 -5.14
C LEU A 41 14.07 -0.48 -5.47
N PRO A 42 14.71 -1.66 -5.72
CA PRO A 42 13.96 -2.89 -5.95
C PRO A 42 13.07 -3.29 -4.77
N GLU A 43 13.60 -3.21 -3.55
CA GLU A 43 12.89 -3.52 -2.31
C GLU A 43 11.77 -2.52 -2.03
N VAL A 44 12.00 -1.23 -2.26
CA VAL A 44 10.98 -0.17 -2.12
C VAL A 44 9.81 -0.42 -3.08
N ARG A 45 10.09 -0.79 -4.34
CA ARG A 45 9.05 -1.15 -5.33
C ARG A 45 8.29 -2.40 -4.91
N LYS A 46 8.98 -3.43 -4.41
CA LYS A 46 8.35 -4.66 -3.91
C LYS A 46 7.42 -4.38 -2.72
N GLN A 47 7.85 -3.54 -1.80
CA GLN A 47 7.05 -3.16 -0.64
C GLN A 47 5.82 -2.33 -1.04
N LEU A 48 5.98 -1.42 -2.02
CA LEU A 48 4.85 -0.68 -2.59
C LEU A 48 3.80 -1.62 -3.22
N GLN A 49 4.24 -2.58 -4.04
CA GLN A 49 3.35 -3.58 -4.64
C GLN A 49 2.61 -4.42 -3.57
N TYR A 50 3.30 -4.75 -2.48
CA TYR A 50 2.67 -5.44 -1.35
C TYR A 50 1.51 -4.62 -0.75
N TYR A 51 1.71 -3.33 -0.48
CA TYR A 51 0.65 -2.47 0.07
C TYR A 51 -0.51 -2.28 -0.91
N GLU A 52 -0.22 -2.10 -2.20
CA GLU A 52 -1.26 -2.00 -3.24
C GLU A 52 -2.10 -3.30 -3.30
N GLY A 53 -1.45 -4.47 -3.24
CA GLY A 53 -2.14 -5.76 -3.21
C GLY A 53 -2.90 -6.07 -1.91
N GLU A 54 -2.46 -5.56 -0.75
CA GLU A 54 -3.25 -5.61 0.49
C GLU A 54 -4.49 -4.71 0.38
N LEU A 55 -4.35 -3.51 -0.20
CA LEU A 55 -5.46 -2.58 -0.39
C LEU A 55 -6.51 -3.15 -1.35
N GLU A 56 -6.09 -3.73 -2.46
CA GLU A 56 -6.98 -4.42 -3.40
C GLU A 56 -7.72 -5.57 -2.74
N ARG A 57 -7.03 -6.40 -1.92
CA ARG A 57 -7.68 -7.48 -1.18
C ARG A 57 -8.68 -6.96 -0.14
N LEU A 58 -8.38 -5.85 0.52
CA LEU A 58 -9.27 -5.23 1.50
C LEU A 58 -10.55 -4.70 0.82
N ARG A 59 -10.39 -4.02 -0.32
CA ARG A 59 -11.52 -3.51 -1.14
C ARG A 59 -12.30 -4.62 -1.84
N GLY A 60 -11.61 -5.65 -2.35
CA GLY A 60 -12.22 -6.81 -2.98
C GLY A 60 -12.93 -7.72 -1.98
N GLY A 61 -12.41 -7.83 -0.76
CA GLY A 61 -13.09 -8.47 0.38
C GLY A 61 -14.33 -7.72 0.85
N HIS A 62 -14.38 -6.39 0.67
CA HIS A 62 -15.59 -5.59 0.86
C HIS A 62 -16.65 -5.81 -0.24
N ALA A 63 -16.27 -6.22 -1.45
CA ALA A 63 -17.22 -6.50 -2.53
C ALA A 63 -18.01 -7.81 -2.31
N ILE A 64 -17.48 -8.76 -1.52
CA ILE A 64 -18.15 -10.03 -1.19
C ILE A 64 -18.82 -9.95 0.18
N HIS A 65 -19.57 -8.89 0.48
CA HIS A 65 -20.49 -8.87 1.62
C HIS A 65 -21.76 -8.04 1.39
N VAL A 66 -22.08 -7.72 0.13
CA VAL A 66 -23.34 -7.07 -0.26
C VAL A 66 -24.02 -7.84 -1.40
N VAL A 67 -24.34 -9.10 -1.15
CA VAL A 67 -25.47 -9.78 -1.81
C VAL A 67 -26.14 -10.66 -0.77
N ASN A 68 -26.86 -10.02 0.16
CA ASN A 68 -27.91 -10.72 0.88
C ASN A 68 -29.06 -10.93 -0.13
N PHE A 69 -29.05 -12.07 -0.81
CA PHE A 69 -30.26 -12.56 -1.47
C PHE A 69 -31.21 -12.99 -0.36
N GLY A 70 -31.93 -12.00 0.19
CA GLY A 70 -33.19 -12.22 0.86
C GLY A 70 -34.13 -12.84 -0.18
N SER A 71 -34.12 -14.17 -0.24
CA SER A 71 -35.03 -14.92 -1.09
C SER A 71 -36.46 -14.64 -0.64
N VAL A 72 -37.27 -14.44 -1.66
CA VAL A 72 -38.62 -13.92 -1.68
C VAL A 72 -39.62 -15.02 -1.34
N ARG A 73 -40.62 -14.65 -0.52
CA ARG A 73 -41.97 -15.25 -0.32
C ARG A 73 -42.09 -16.58 0.41
#